data_AF-A0A958CQ57-F1
#
_entry.id   AF-A0A958CQ57-F1
#
_cell.length_a   1.000
_cell.length_b   1.000
_cell.length_c   1.000
_cell.angle_alpha   90.00
_cell.angle_beta   90.00
_cell.angle_gamma   90.00
#
_symmetry.space_group_name_H-M   'P 1'
#
loop_
_entity.id
_entity.type
_entity.pdbx_description
1 polymer ?
#
loop_
_entity_poly.entity_id
_entity_poly.type
_entity_poly.pdbx_seq_one_letter_code
_entity_poly.pdbx_strand_id
1 'polypeptide(L)'
;MAEPTKLTGTPEEQADQLYELAEEAMGEGRYTAAYRYWQDIDKVLPTYRDVPERLAEANLARREQRFLIMGALLGAVVLVFLARLFGAERELVLLGAAVVGLLVGWLVSLLVFSATVRRRTTTSTRE
;
A
#
# COMPACT_ATOMS: atom_id res chain seq x y z
N MET A 1 -16.30 -13.33 -7.70
CA MET A 1 -15.79 -14.01 -6.50
C MET A 1 -14.70 -14.93 -7.01
N ALA A 2 -13.44 -14.75 -6.61
CA ALA A 2 -12.36 -15.64 -7.03
C ALA A 2 -12.62 -17.04 -6.45
N GLU A 3 -12.52 -18.08 -7.26
CA GLU A 3 -12.61 -19.46 -6.78
C GLU A 3 -11.49 -19.70 -5.76
N PRO A 4 -11.76 -20.40 -4.64
CA PRO A 4 -10.72 -20.72 -3.68
C PRO A 4 -9.73 -21.68 -4.34
N THR A 5 -8.52 -21.21 -4.61
CA THR A 5 -7.42 -22.03 -5.12
C THR A 5 -7.21 -23.18 -4.13
N LYS A 6 -7.56 -24.40 -4.54
CA LYS A 6 -7.31 -25.60 -3.72
C LYS A 6 -5.81 -25.84 -3.70
N LEU A 7 -5.18 -25.51 -2.58
CA LEU A 7 -3.80 -25.88 -2.29
C LEU A 7 -3.74 -27.41 -2.18
N THR A 8 -3.13 -28.06 -3.17
CA THR A 8 -2.96 -29.52 -3.20
C THR A 8 -1.48 -29.86 -3.14
N GLY A 9 -1.11 -30.89 -2.38
CA GLY A 9 0.26 -31.39 -2.35
C GLY A 9 0.94 -31.33 -0.99
N THR A 10 2.26 -31.52 -0.98
CA THR A 10 3.12 -31.38 0.21
C THR A 10 3.19 -29.92 0.68
N PRO A 11 3.65 -29.64 1.91
CA PRO A 11 3.84 -28.27 2.39
C PRO A 11 4.71 -27.42 1.44
N GLU A 12 5.71 -28.01 0.81
CA GLU A 12 6.56 -27.32 -0.17
C GLU A 12 5.80 -26.98 -1.46
N GLU A 13 5.01 -27.90 -2.00
CA GLU A 13 4.19 -27.67 -3.21
C GLU A 13 3.12 -26.61 -2.99
N GLN A 14 2.55 -26.56 -1.78
CA GLN A 14 1.60 -25.52 -1.40
C GLN A 14 2.30 -24.16 -1.24
N ALA A 15 3.53 -24.14 -0.71
CA ALA A 15 4.32 -22.93 -0.62
C ALA A 15 4.70 -22.39 -2.00
N ASP A 16 5.01 -23.26 -2.96
CA ASP A 16 5.25 -22.90 -4.36
C ASP A 16 4.02 -22.23 -4.99
N GLN A 17 2.84 -22.83 -4.84
CA GLN A 17 1.59 -22.26 -5.35
C GLN A 17 1.27 -20.90 -4.70
N LEU A 18 1.46 -20.78 -3.39
CA LEU A 18 1.27 -19.50 -2.69
C LEU A 18 2.29 -18.46 -3.13
N TYR A 19 3.52 -18.86 -3.45
CA TYR A 19 4.57 -17.97 -3.90
C TYR A 19 4.20 -17.36 -5.25
N GLU A 20 3.72 -18.17 -6.20
CA GLU A 20 3.24 -17.69 -7.50
C GLU A 20 2.05 -16.72 -7.36
N LEU A 21 1.08 -17.05 -6.51
CA LEU A 21 -0.05 -16.15 -6.21
C LEU A 21 0.40 -14.84 -5.55
N ALA A 22 1.44 -14.88 -4.74
CA ALA A 22 2.02 -13.70 -4.10
C ALA A 22 2.70 -12.79 -5.12
N GLU A 23 3.52 -13.34 -6.02
CA GLU A 23 4.16 -12.59 -7.11
C GLU A 23 3.12 -11.97 -8.05
N GLU A 24 2.09 -12.74 -8.44
CA GLU A 24 0.97 -12.21 -9.25
C GLU A 24 0.26 -11.06 -8.52
N ALA A 25 -0.12 -11.26 -7.26
CA ALA A 25 -0.77 -10.23 -6.46
C ALA A 25 0.12 -8.99 -6.27
N MET A 26 1.43 -9.15 -6.16
CA MET A 26 2.37 -8.04 -6.07
C MET A 26 2.42 -7.26 -7.39
N GLY A 27 2.52 -7.97 -8.53
CA GLY A 27 2.53 -7.37 -9.87
C GLY A 27 1.24 -6.60 -10.20
N GLU A 28 0.10 -7.04 -9.68
CA GLU A 28 -1.19 -6.35 -9.84
C GLU A 28 -1.40 -5.17 -8.86
N GLY A 29 -0.45 -4.89 -7.97
CA GLY A 29 -0.60 -3.87 -6.92
C GLY A 29 -1.55 -4.28 -5.78
N ARG A 30 -1.91 -5.57 -5.69
CA ARG A 30 -2.70 -6.15 -4.58
C ARG A 30 -1.80 -6.45 -3.37
N TYR A 31 -1.05 -5.46 -2.89
CA TYR A 31 0.01 -5.62 -1.88
C TYR A 31 -0.46 -6.27 -0.56
N THR A 32 -1.72 -6.05 -0.16
CA THR A 32 -2.27 -6.71 1.04
C THR A 32 -2.48 -8.21 0.84
N ALA A 33 -2.86 -8.64 -0.38
CA ALA A 33 -3.01 -10.06 -0.70
C ALA A 33 -1.64 -10.72 -0.82
N ALA A 34 -0.70 -10.10 -1.55
CA ALA A 34 0.67 -10.57 -1.66
C ALA A 34 1.34 -10.77 -0.29
N TYR A 35 1.24 -9.77 0.59
CA TYR A 35 1.74 -9.87 1.96
C TYR A 35 1.14 -11.06 2.73
N ARG A 36 -0.16 -11.34 2.55
CA ARG A 36 -0.83 -12.46 3.24
C ARG A 36 -0.32 -13.80 2.73
N TYR A 37 -0.20 -13.96 1.41
CA TYR A 37 0.33 -15.20 0.82
C TYR A 37 1.75 -15.49 1.31
N TRP A 38 2.66 -14.51 1.24
CA TRP A 38 4.01 -14.69 1.78
C TRP A 38 4.03 -14.91 3.29
N GLN A 39 3.14 -14.28 4.05
CA GLN A 39 3.04 -14.48 5.49
C GLN A 39 2.59 -15.91 5.82
N ASP A 40 1.69 -16.47 5.02
CA ASP A 40 1.22 -17.84 5.20
C ASP A 40 2.31 -18.86 4.83
N ILE A 41 3.16 -18.57 3.85
CA ILE A 41 4.36 -19.36 3.57
C ILE A 41 5.33 -19.32 4.76
N ASP A 42 5.71 -18.14 5.24
CA ASP A 42 6.70 -17.97 6.32
C ASP A 42 6.29 -18.64 7.64
N LYS A 43 4.98 -18.71 7.92
CA LYS A 43 4.44 -19.45 9.08
C LYS A 43 4.67 -20.96 9.00
N VAL A 44 4.61 -21.54 7.80
CA VAL A 44 4.68 -23.00 7.60
C VAL A 44 6.12 -23.42 7.32
N LEU A 45 6.81 -22.68 6.46
CA LEU A 45 8.19 -22.91 6.04
C LEU A 45 8.99 -21.61 6.26
N PRO A 46 9.49 -21.36 7.48
CA PRO A 46 10.34 -20.20 7.72
C PRO A 46 11.60 -20.29 6.86
N THR A 47 12.11 -19.16 6.40
CA THR A 47 13.29 -19.08 5.50
C THR A 47 13.11 -19.73 4.12
N TYR A 48 11.87 -19.98 3.70
CA TYR A 48 11.59 -20.44 2.35
C TYR A 48 11.96 -19.36 1.32
N ARG A 49 12.94 -19.65 0.47
CA ARG A 49 13.43 -18.75 -0.59
C ARG A 49 13.75 -17.34 -0.06
N ASP A 50 13.25 -16.31 -0.74
CA ASP A 50 13.35 -14.89 -0.45
C ASP A 50 12.08 -14.34 0.22
N VAL A 51 11.24 -15.21 0.80
CA VAL A 51 9.97 -14.80 1.44
C VAL A 51 10.16 -13.72 2.52
N PRO A 52 11.18 -13.76 3.39
CA PRO A 52 11.42 -12.68 4.35
C PRO A 52 11.64 -11.31 3.69
N GLU A 53 12.42 -11.27 2.62
CA GLU A 53 12.68 -10.06 1.83
C GLU A 53 11.40 -9.58 1.14
N ARG A 54 10.64 -10.50 0.52
CA ARG A 54 9.36 -10.19 -0.14
C ARG A 54 8.31 -9.69 0.84
N LEU A 55 8.25 -10.24 2.06
CA LEU A 55 7.39 -9.73 3.12
C LEU A 55 7.70 -8.28 3.49
N ALA A 56 8.99 -7.94 3.59
CA ALA A 56 9.42 -6.57 3.86
C ALA A 56 9.02 -5.62 2.71
N GLU A 57 9.24 -6.05 1.46
CA GLU A 57 8.87 -5.31 0.25
C GLU A 57 7.35 -5.07 0.18
N ALA A 58 6.55 -6.13 0.31
CA ALA A 58 5.09 -6.07 0.28
C ALA A 58 4.52 -5.17 1.38
N ASN A 59 5.09 -5.25 2.58
CA ASN A 59 4.69 -4.41 3.71
C ASN A 59 5.02 -2.94 3.45
N LEU A 60 6.17 -2.64 2.84
CA LEU A 60 6.52 -1.28 2.45
C LEU A 60 5.54 -0.74 1.40
N ALA A 61 5.32 -1.48 0.31
CA ALA A 61 4.38 -1.10 -0.75
C ALA A 61 2.94 -0.89 -0.23
N ARG A 62 2.48 -1.79 0.64
CA ARG A 62 1.17 -1.67 1.32
C ARG A 62 1.08 -0.41 2.19
N ARG A 63 2.15 -0.09 2.93
CA ARG A 63 2.19 1.10 3.79
C ARG A 63 2.19 2.38 2.97
N GLU A 64 2.96 2.40 1.89
CA GLU A 64 2.97 3.50 0.92
C GLU A 64 1.58 3.74 0.35
N GLN A 65 0.95 2.71 -0.20
CA GLN A 65 -0.39 2.81 -0.78
C GLN A 65 -1.41 3.36 0.24
N ARG A 66 -1.40 2.85 1.47
CA ARG A 66 -2.28 3.34 2.54
C ARG A 66 -2.02 4.80 2.90
N PHE A 67 -0.75 5.19 2.99
CA PHE A 67 -0.36 6.55 3.33
C PHE A 67 -0.81 7.55 2.25
N LEU A 68 -0.65 7.19 0.98
CA LEU A 68 -1.10 7.99 -0.17
C LEU A 68 -2.62 8.15 -0.19
N ILE A 69 -3.37 7.06 0.00
CA ILE A 69 -4.84 7.08 0.03
C ILE A 69 -5.34 7.94 1.20
N MET A 70 -4.81 7.74 2.40
CA MET A 70 -5.22 8.52 3.58
C MET A 70 -4.88 9.99 3.42
N GLY A 71 -3.72 10.31 2.83
CA GLY A 71 -3.32 11.67 2.50
C GLY A 71 -4.28 12.36 1.54
N ALA A 72 -4.65 11.69 0.45
CA ALA A 72 -5.61 12.19 -0.51
C ALA A 72 -6.97 12.48 0.16
N LEU A 73 -7.51 11.50 0.91
CA LEU A 73 -8.78 11.65 1.61
C LEU A 73 -8.74 12.82 2.61
N LEU A 74 -7.66 12.94 3.39
CA LEU A 74 -7.50 14.03 4.33
C LEU A 74 -7.43 15.39 3.60
N GLY A 75 -6.68 15.47 2.51
CA GLY A 75 -6.59 16.68 1.69
C GLY A 75 -7.96 17.11 1.15
N ALA A 76 -8.78 16.16 0.70
CA ALA A 76 -10.15 16.43 0.26
C ALA A 76 -11.01 17.00 1.38
N VAL A 77 -11.01 16.35 2.55
CA VAL A 77 -11.77 16.78 3.74
C VAL A 77 -11.35 18.19 4.16
N VAL A 78 -10.05 18.46 4.23
CA VAL A 78 -9.51 19.77 4.61
C VAL A 78 -9.94 20.85 3.62
N LEU A 79 -9.83 20.61 2.31
CA LEU A 79 -10.15 21.64 1.33
C LEU A 79 -11.66 21.92 1.25
N VAL A 80 -12.50 20.89 1.37
CA VAL A 80 -13.97 21.05 1.46
C VAL A 80 -14.34 21.86 2.70
N PHE A 81 -13.73 21.54 3.84
CA PHE A 81 -13.96 22.27 5.09
C PHE A 81 -13.55 23.74 4.97
N LEU A 82 -12.39 24.02 4.38
CA LEU A 82 -11.94 25.39 4.10
C LEU A 82 -12.91 26.12 3.15
N ALA A 83 -13.31 25.50 2.04
CA ALA A 83 -14.27 26.10 1.11
C ALA A 83 -15.58 26.48 1.82
N ARG A 84 -16.07 25.61 2.73
CA ARG A 84 -17.27 25.89 3.52
C ARG A 84 -17.07 27.06 4.49
N LEU A 85 -15.91 27.16 5.14
CA LEU A 85 -15.57 28.30 6.01
C LEU A 85 -15.54 29.64 5.25
N PHE A 86 -15.18 29.63 3.97
CA PHE A 86 -15.22 30.81 3.10
C PHE A 86 -16.60 31.09 2.48
N GLY A 87 -17.65 30.42 2.96
CA GLY A 87 -19.02 30.67 2.50
C GLY A 87 -19.36 30.04 1.16
N ALA A 88 -18.59 29.06 0.67
CA ALA A 88 -19.00 28.30 -0.50
C ALA A 88 -20.26 27.47 -0.16
N GLU A 89 -21.38 27.81 -0.80
CA GLU A 89 -22.64 27.08 -0.65
C GLU A 89 -22.98 26.26 -1.91
N ARG A 90 -22.40 26.63 -3.05
CA ARG A 90 -22.64 25.94 -4.32
C ARG A 90 -21.95 24.58 -4.30
N GLU A 91 -22.73 23.51 -4.48
CA GLU A 91 -22.26 22.12 -4.48
C GLU A 91 -21.11 21.88 -5.46
N LEU A 92 -21.16 22.50 -6.66
CA LEU A 92 -20.08 22.42 -7.64
C LEU A 92 -18.73 22.97 -7.12
N VAL A 93 -18.76 24.01 -6.29
CA VAL A 93 -17.53 24.57 -5.68
C VAL A 93 -16.99 23.62 -4.63
N LEU A 94 -17.85 22.99 -3.83
CA LEU A 94 -17.44 21.99 -2.84
C LEU A 94 -16.89 20.73 -3.52
N LEU A 95 -17.52 20.27 -4.61
CA LEU A 95 -17.02 19.15 -5.40
C LEU A 95 -15.67 19.47 -6.04
N GLY A 96 -15.52 20.66 -6.63
CA GLY A 96 -14.24 21.14 -7.16
C GLY A 96 -13.16 21.18 -6.07
N ALA A 97 -13.50 21.69 -4.89
CA ALA A 97 -12.59 21.69 -3.75
C ALA A 97 -12.21 20.27 -3.30
N ALA A 98 -13.14 19.32 -3.28
CA ALA A 98 -12.85 17.92 -2.94
C ALA A 98 -11.83 17.30 -3.91
N VAL A 99 -12.02 17.50 -5.23
CA VAL A 99 -11.10 16.97 -6.25
C VAL A 99 -9.71 17.60 -6.12
N VAL A 100 -9.63 18.93 -5.96
CA VAL A 100 -8.35 19.61 -5.74
C VAL A 100 -7.69 19.12 -4.46
N GLY A 101 -8.47 18.93 -3.39
CA GLY A 101 -7.98 18.43 -2.11
C GLY A 101 -7.44 17.00 -2.20
N LEU A 102 -8.08 16.11 -2.97
CA LEU A 102 -7.56 14.76 -3.25
C LEU A 102 -6.17 14.83 -3.90
N LEU A 103 -6.03 15.66 -4.93
CA LEU A 103 -4.77 15.80 -5.68
C LEU A 103 -3.66 16.41 -4.82
N VAL A 104 -3.97 17.47 -4.07
CA VAL A 104 -3.01 18.13 -3.17
C VAL A 104 -2.60 17.17 -2.05
N GLY A 105 -3.56 16.48 -1.43
CA GLY A 105 -3.31 15.51 -0.38
C GLY A 105 -2.44 14.35 -0.84
N TRP A 106 -2.72 13.80 -2.03
CA TRP A 106 -1.91 12.76 -2.64
C TRP A 106 -0.47 13.24 -2.91
N LEU A 107 -0.31 14.43 -3.51
CA LEU A 107 1.00 14.99 -3.84
C LEU A 107 1.83 15.26 -2.58
N VAL A 108 1.22 15.86 -1.55
CA VAL A 108 1.89 16.11 -0.27
C VAL A 108 2.31 14.78 0.37
N SER A 109 1.44 13.77 0.39
CA SER A 109 1.81 12.45 0.92
C SER A 109 2.94 11.79 0.14
N LEU A 110 2.96 11.91 -1.19
CA LEU A 110 4.05 11.39 -2.01
C LEU A 110 5.40 12.03 -1.64
N LEU A 111 5.42 13.35 -1.46
CA LEU A 111 6.62 14.09 -1.07
C LEU A 111 7.08 13.73 0.35
N VAL A 112 6.15 13.61 1.30
CA VAL A 112 6.47 13.26 2.69
C VAL A 112 6.97 11.81 2.79
N PHE A 113 6.32 10.87 2.11
CA PHE A 113 6.70 9.47 2.12
C PHE A 113 8.09 9.27 1.49
N SER A 114 8.32 9.84 0.31
CA SER A 114 9.62 9.76 -0.37
C SER A 114 10.75 10.37 0.45
N ALA A 115 10.51 11.50 1.13
CA ALA A 115 11.49 12.11 2.04
C ALA A 115 11.77 11.21 3.26
N THR A 116 10.76 10.53 3.78
CA THR A 116 10.89 9.65 4.96
C THR A 116 11.64 8.36 4.62
N VAL A 117 11.35 7.75 3.47
CA VAL A 117 12.05 6.54 3.00
C VAL A 117 13.52 6.85 2.67
N ARG A 118 13.78 7.98 1.98
CA ARG A 118 15.14 8.37 1.59
C ARG A 118 16.07 8.62 2.79
N ARG A 119 15.54 9.03 3.95
CA ARG A 119 16.35 9.23 5.16
C ARG A 119 16.87 7.92 5.77
N ARG A 120 16.20 6.78 5.55
CA ARG A 120 16.61 5.49 6.13
C ARG A 120 17.82 4.89 5.43
N THR A 121 18.05 5.19 4.15
CA THR A 121 19.18 4.65 3.39
C THR A 121 20.49 5.36 3.71
N THR A 122 20.46 6.65 4.06
CA THR A 122 21.68 7.43 4.37
C THR A 122 22.32 7.15 5.73
N THR A 123 21.58 6.55 6.67
CA THR A 123 22.12 6.19 8.00
C THR A 123 22.86 4.85 8.03
N SER A 124 22.63 3.96 7.06
CA SER A 124 23.26 2.63 7.02
C SER A 124 24.70 2.63 6.48
N THR A 125 25.19 3.73 5.93
CA THR A 125 26.55 3.84 5.36
C THR A 125 27.55 4.50 6.31
N ARG A 126 27.15 4.74 7.57
CA ARG A 126 27.98 5.39 8.60
C ARG A 126 28.37 4.47 9.76
N GLU A 127 28.10 3.18 9.65
CA GLU A 127 28.59 2.16 10.60
C GLU A 127 29.62 1.24 9.91
#